data_AF-A0A0R1ZKR2-F1
#
_entry.id   AF-A0A0R1ZKR2-F1
#
_cell.length_a   1.000
_cell.length_b   1.000
_cell.length_c   1.000
_cell.angle_alpha   90.00
_cell.angle_beta   90.00
_cell.angle_gamma   90.00
#
_symmetry.space_group_name_H-M   'P 1'
#
loop_
_entity.id
_entity.type
_entity.pdbx_description
1 polymer ?
#
loop_
_entity_poly.entity_id
_entity_poly.type
_entity_poly.pdbx_seq_one_letter_code
_entity_poly.pdbx_strand_id
1 'polypeptide(L)'
;MINHRLSEMLSQRQAVSSWLAKTSADASINFTDLDELLMARKYATQKQLQLIDDLVVEKLRTNSSSRNARPGMHRGYASYMARVWIRELAECEELPAGIRAAATACLKD
;
A
#
# COMPACT_ATOMS: atom_id res chain seq x y z
N MET A 1 30.72 14.65 8.82
CA MET A 1 29.67 13.67 9.18
C MET A 1 28.22 14.20 9.14
N ILE A 2 27.96 15.50 8.98
CA ILE A 2 26.59 16.07 8.98
C ILE A 2 25.84 15.86 7.64
N ASN A 3 26.54 15.74 6.51
CA ASN A 3 25.92 15.61 5.18
C ASN A 3 25.24 14.26 4.89
N HIS A 4 25.71 13.15 5.47
CA HIS A 4 25.20 11.82 5.11
C HIS A 4 23.79 11.58 5.65
N ARG A 5 23.53 11.94 6.92
CA ARG A 5 22.21 11.81 7.55
C ARG A 5 21.15 12.70 6.92
N LEU A 6 21.52 13.93 6.55
CA LEU A 6 20.62 14.85 5.85
C LEU A 6 20.27 14.34 4.46
N SER A 7 21.26 13.82 3.72
CA SER A 7 21.05 13.24 2.39
C SER A 7 20.15 11.99 2.45
N GLU A 8 20.37 11.10 3.43
CA GLU A 8 19.52 9.93 3.67
C GLU A 8 18.08 10.32 4.01
N MET A 9 17.88 11.30 4.91
CA MET A 9 16.53 11.76 5.27
C MET A 9 15.80 12.42 4.09
N LEU A 10 16.51 13.20 3.27
CA LEU A 10 15.94 13.83 2.07
C LEU A 10 15.57 12.77 1.02
N SER A 11 16.44 11.79 0.81
CA SER A 11 16.19 10.65 -0.08
C SER A 11 14.97 9.84 0.38
N GLN A 12 14.84 9.60 1.69
CA GLN A 12 13.72 8.86 2.27
C GLN A 12 12.39 9.62 2.14
N ARG A 13 12.38 10.95 2.39
CA ARG A 13 11.20 11.79 2.17
C ARG A 13 10.76 11.83 0.70
N GLN A 14 11.71 11.88 -0.21
CA GLN A 14 11.42 11.83 -1.64
C GLN A 14 10.84 10.47 -2.03
N ALA A 15 11.38 9.36 -1.51
CA ALA A 15 10.86 8.02 -1.75
C ALA A 15 9.40 7.87 -1.29
N VAL A 16 9.06 8.33 -0.08
CA VAL A 16 7.67 8.29 0.43
C VAL A 16 6.73 9.15 -0.43
N SER A 17 7.19 10.32 -0.87
CA SER A 17 6.39 11.23 -1.70
C SER A 17 6.15 10.66 -3.10
N SER A 18 7.18 10.05 -3.69
CA SER A 18 7.07 9.32 -4.96
C SER A 18 6.14 8.12 -4.85
N TRP A 19 6.22 7.38 -3.73
CA TRP A 19 5.29 6.28 -3.44
C TRP A 19 3.84 6.76 -3.36
N LEU A 20 3.57 7.84 -2.61
CA LEU A 20 2.22 8.42 -2.52
C LEU A 20 1.68 8.84 -3.89
N ALA A 21 2.50 9.46 -4.73
CA ALA A 21 2.09 9.87 -6.08
C ALA A 21 1.75 8.67 -6.98
N LYS A 22 2.62 7.64 -6.99
CA LYS A 22 2.41 6.38 -7.73
C LYS A 22 1.13 5.68 -7.26
N THR A 23 1.01 5.45 -5.96
CA THR A 23 -0.12 4.72 -5.35
C THR A 23 -1.45 5.44 -5.53
N SER A 24 -1.46 6.77 -5.46
CA SER A 24 -2.69 7.55 -5.69
C SER A 24 -3.20 7.38 -7.12
N ALA A 25 -2.30 7.41 -8.12
CA ALA A 25 -2.64 7.27 -9.53
C ALA A 25 -2.99 5.82 -9.94
N ASP A 26 -2.52 4.81 -9.20
CA ASP A 26 -2.78 3.41 -9.50
C ASP A 26 -4.22 3.01 -9.13
N ALA A 27 -5.06 2.76 -10.12
CA ALA A 27 -6.45 2.33 -9.92
C ALA A 27 -6.57 0.84 -9.54
N SER A 28 -5.47 0.11 -9.47
CA SER A 28 -5.52 -1.32 -9.20
C SER A 28 -5.81 -1.65 -7.74
N ILE A 29 -6.35 -2.84 -7.50
CA ILE A 29 -6.56 -3.37 -6.13
C ILE A 29 -5.21 -3.68 -5.48
N ASN A 30 -4.25 -4.23 -6.23
CA ASN A 30 -2.88 -4.53 -5.81
C ASN A 30 -1.91 -3.39 -6.20
N PHE A 31 -2.25 -2.17 -5.79
CA PHE A 31 -1.56 -0.94 -6.14
C PHE A 31 -0.13 -0.85 -5.59
N THR A 32 0.19 -1.59 -4.53
CA THR A 32 1.51 -1.62 -3.87
C THR A 32 1.86 -3.04 -3.47
N ASP A 33 3.14 -3.34 -3.26
CA ASP A 33 3.57 -4.57 -2.59
C ASP A 33 3.60 -4.35 -1.05
N LEU A 34 3.51 -5.42 -0.25
CA LEU A 34 3.52 -5.33 1.23
C LEU A 34 4.83 -4.71 1.74
N ASP A 35 5.98 -5.18 1.24
CA ASP A 35 7.28 -4.64 1.62
C ASP A 35 7.41 -3.15 1.27
N GLU A 36 6.87 -2.76 0.11
CA GLU A 36 6.86 -1.37 -0.34
C GLU A 36 6.03 -0.49 0.62
N LEU A 37 4.86 -0.98 1.06
CA LEU A 37 4.01 -0.31 2.05
C LEU A 37 4.71 -0.21 3.41
N LEU A 38 5.32 -1.29 3.90
CA LEU A 38 6.03 -1.30 5.18
C LEU A 38 7.21 -0.33 5.18
N MET A 39 7.99 -0.29 4.08
CA MET A 39 9.05 0.70 3.91
C MET A 39 8.51 2.13 3.86
N ALA A 40 7.45 2.39 3.09
CA ALA A 40 6.85 3.71 3.00
C ALA A 40 6.39 4.21 4.38
N ARG A 41 5.75 3.34 5.18
CA ARG A 41 5.32 3.65 6.55
C ARG A 41 6.50 3.88 7.50
N LYS A 42 7.54 3.06 7.41
CA LYS A 42 8.75 3.17 8.26
C LYS A 42 9.47 4.51 8.11
N TYR A 43 9.50 5.06 6.90
CA TYR A 43 10.22 6.31 6.58
C TYR A 43 9.31 7.54 6.50
N ALA A 44 7.99 7.36 6.67
CA ALA A 44 7.05 8.46 6.66
C ALA A 44 7.18 9.36 7.89
N THR A 45 7.02 10.66 7.69
CA THR A 45 6.70 11.56 8.82
C THR A 45 5.30 11.23 9.36
N GLN A 46 4.99 11.64 10.60
CA GLN A 46 3.67 11.36 11.18
C GLN A 46 2.49 11.83 10.32
N LYS A 47 2.61 12.99 9.66
CA LYS A 47 1.59 13.48 8.70
C LYS A 47 1.47 12.59 7.47
N GLN A 48 2.59 12.12 6.93
CA GLN A 48 2.59 11.22 5.77
C GLN A 48 2.09 9.82 6.14
N LEU A 49 2.38 9.35 7.36
CA LEU A 49 1.91 8.06 7.85
C LEU A 49 0.37 8.03 7.89
N GLN A 50 -0.25 9.08 8.40
CA GLN A 50 -1.70 9.24 8.36
C GLN A 50 -2.24 9.21 6.92
N LEU A 51 -1.61 9.96 6.01
CA LEU A 51 -2.00 9.98 4.59
C LEU A 51 -1.85 8.61 3.91
N ILE A 52 -0.79 7.86 4.23
CA ILE A 52 -0.58 6.50 3.71
C ILE A 52 -1.68 5.57 4.22
N ASP A 53 -1.92 5.58 5.53
CA ASP A 53 -2.90 4.69 6.16
C ASP A 53 -4.32 4.97 5.62
N ASP A 54 -4.70 6.24 5.52
CA ASP A 54 -6.00 6.67 4.96
C ASP A 54 -6.13 6.28 3.48
N LEU A 55 -5.08 6.49 2.67
CA LEU A 55 -5.07 6.13 1.25
C LEU A 55 -5.24 4.63 1.03
N VAL A 56 -4.52 3.80 1.81
CA VAL A 56 -4.59 2.34 1.72
C VAL A 56 -6.00 1.85 2.10
N VAL A 57 -6.56 2.37 3.19
CA VAL A 57 -7.92 2.01 3.61
C VAL A 57 -8.94 2.40 2.55
N GLU A 58 -8.83 3.60 1.97
CA GLU A 58 -9.76 4.06 0.94
C GLU A 58 -9.65 3.24 -0.34
N LYS A 59 -8.43 2.88 -0.77
CA LYS A 59 -8.22 1.99 -1.92
C LYS A 59 -8.81 0.60 -1.70
N LEU A 60 -8.63 0.03 -0.50
CA LEU A 60 -9.24 -1.27 -0.15
C LEU A 60 -10.77 -1.21 -0.19
N ARG A 61 -11.37 -0.11 0.28
CA ARG A 61 -12.84 0.10 0.23
C ARG A 61 -13.38 0.28 -1.19
N THR A 62 -12.66 1.02 -2.03
CA THR A 62 -13.14 1.44 -3.36
C THR A 62 -12.82 0.44 -4.47
N ASN A 63 -11.73 -0.32 -4.34
CA ASN A 63 -11.24 -1.23 -5.39
C ASN A 63 -11.40 -2.71 -5.04
N SER A 64 -12.39 -3.10 -4.24
CA SER A 64 -12.60 -4.50 -3.81
C SER A 64 -12.84 -5.50 -4.95
N SER A 65 -13.14 -5.03 -6.17
CA SER A 65 -13.31 -5.93 -7.33
C SER A 65 -11.97 -6.43 -7.85
N SER A 66 -11.80 -7.76 -7.86
CA SER A 66 -10.69 -8.47 -8.51
C SER A 66 -10.56 -8.21 -10.02
N ARG A 67 -11.50 -7.48 -10.63
CA ARG A 67 -11.43 -6.96 -12.01
C ARG A 67 -10.48 -5.77 -12.14
N ASN A 68 -10.14 -5.12 -11.04
CA ASN A 68 -9.24 -3.97 -10.99
C ASN A 68 -7.79 -4.42 -10.69
N ALA A 69 -7.36 -5.63 -11.04
CA ALA A 69 -5.95 -5.98 -10.88
C ALA A 69 -5.08 -5.26 -11.94
N ARG A 70 -3.78 -5.08 -11.67
CA ARG A 70 -2.84 -4.38 -12.57
C ARG A 70 -2.99 -4.80 -14.05
N PRO A 71 -2.98 -3.85 -15.01
CA PRO A 71 -3.10 -4.14 -16.44
C PRO A 71 -2.05 -5.16 -16.92
N GLY A 72 -2.44 -6.08 -17.80
CA GLY A 72 -1.53 -7.04 -18.45
C GLY A 72 -1.48 -8.45 -17.84
N MET A 73 -2.22 -8.72 -16.75
CA MET A 73 -2.36 -10.08 -16.19
C MET A 73 -3.60 -10.79 -16.73
N HIS A 74 -3.50 -12.09 -17.03
CA HIS A 74 -4.66 -12.92 -17.35
C HIS A 74 -5.65 -12.90 -16.18
N ARG A 75 -6.95 -12.72 -16.46
CA ARG A 75 -7.98 -12.41 -15.45
C ARG A 75 -7.93 -13.30 -14.20
N GLY A 76 -7.86 -14.62 -14.39
CA GLY A 76 -7.82 -15.57 -13.28
C GLY A 76 -6.57 -15.44 -12.41
N TYR A 77 -5.42 -15.16 -13.01
CA TYR A 77 -4.16 -14.94 -12.30
C TYR A 77 -4.18 -13.61 -11.55
N ALA A 78 -4.74 -12.57 -12.17
CA ALA A 78 -4.88 -11.24 -11.58
C ALA A 78 -5.79 -11.27 -10.33
N SER A 79 -6.92 -11.99 -10.40
CA SER A 79 -7.81 -12.18 -9.26
C SER A 79 -7.20 -13.01 -8.14
N TYR A 80 -6.41 -14.04 -8.48
CA TYR A 80 -5.67 -14.84 -7.49
C TYR A 80 -4.64 -13.98 -6.76
N MET A 81 -3.81 -13.24 -7.50
CA MET A 81 -2.79 -12.36 -6.91
C MET A 81 -3.39 -11.27 -6.04
N ALA A 82 -4.52 -10.68 -6.46
CA ALA A 82 -5.24 -9.72 -5.64
C ALA A 82 -5.69 -10.32 -4.29
N ARG A 83 -6.23 -11.56 -4.29
CA ARG A 83 -6.66 -12.22 -3.06
C ARG A 83 -5.50 -12.59 -2.15
N VAL A 84 -4.39 -13.08 -2.71
CA VAL A 84 -3.17 -13.37 -1.94
C VAL A 84 -2.67 -12.09 -1.28
N TRP A 85 -2.56 -11.01 -2.05
CA TRP A 85 -2.11 -9.72 -1.56
C TRP A 85 -3.03 -9.15 -0.46
N ILE A 86 -4.36 -9.17 -0.62
CA ILE A 86 -5.29 -8.73 0.43
C ILE A 86 -5.11 -9.57 1.71
N ARG A 87 -4.88 -10.88 1.57
CA ARG A 87 -4.66 -11.76 2.73
C ARG A 87 -3.38 -11.38 3.48
N GLU A 88 -2.28 -11.13 2.77
CA GLU A 88 -1.04 -10.66 3.38
C GLU A 88 -1.26 -9.37 4.18
N LEU A 89 -2.05 -8.42 3.66
CA LEU A 89 -2.40 -7.21 4.41
C LEU A 89 -3.26 -7.49 5.65
N ALA A 90 -4.21 -8.42 5.57
CA ALA A 90 -5.08 -8.76 6.69
C ALA A 90 -4.31 -9.44 7.85
N GLU A 91 -3.30 -10.24 7.52
CA GLU A 91 -2.55 -11.06 8.46
C GLU A 91 -1.28 -10.36 9.01
N CYS A 92 -0.79 -9.31 8.35
CA CYS A 92 0.44 -8.61 8.76
C CYS A 92 0.25 -7.76 10.03
N GLU A 93 0.74 -8.24 11.17
CA GLU A 93 0.62 -7.57 12.49
C GLU A 93 1.33 -6.19 12.57
N GLU A 94 2.31 -5.95 11.70
CA GLU A 94 3.00 -4.65 11.60
C GLU A 94 2.10 -3.54 11.00
N LEU A 95 0.99 -3.91 10.37
CA LEU A 95 0.01 -2.97 9.83
C LEU A 95 -0.99 -2.52 10.92
N PRO A 96 -1.48 -1.27 10.85
CA PRO A 96 -2.50 -0.78 11.77
C PRO A 96 -3.75 -1.63 11.68
N ALA A 97 -4.45 -1.75 12.81
CA ALA A 97 -5.72 -2.47 12.88
C ALA A 97 -6.73 -1.99 11.82
N GLY A 98 -6.71 -0.69 11.47
CA GLY A 98 -7.57 -0.13 10.42
C GLY A 98 -7.33 -0.73 9.03
N ILE A 99 -6.06 -0.85 8.61
CA ILE A 99 -5.71 -1.48 7.32
C ILE A 99 -6.07 -2.97 7.34
N ARG A 100 -5.71 -3.68 8.41
CA ARG A 100 -6.01 -5.12 8.55
C ARG A 100 -7.52 -5.40 8.50
N ALA A 101 -8.32 -4.58 9.19
CA ALA A 101 -9.76 -4.70 9.19
C ALA A 101 -10.37 -4.41 7.81
N ALA A 102 -9.88 -3.38 7.11
CA ALA A 102 -10.29 -3.07 5.74
C ALA A 102 -9.97 -4.23 4.78
N ALA A 103 -8.76 -4.77 4.84
CA ALA A 103 -8.35 -5.93 4.03
C ALA A 103 -9.19 -7.18 4.35
N THR A 104 -9.46 -7.45 5.63
CA THR A 104 -10.33 -8.56 6.05
C THR A 104 -11.76 -8.42 5.51
N ALA A 105 -12.29 -7.20 5.42
CA ALA A 105 -13.60 -6.95 4.82
C ALA A 105 -13.59 -7.29 3.32
N CYS A 106 -12.54 -6.93 2.58
CA CYS A 106 -12.41 -7.26 1.16
C CYS A 106 -12.36 -8.77 0.87
N LEU A 107 -11.98 -9.62 1.83
CA LEU A 107 -11.96 -11.08 1.67
C LEU A 107 -13.34 -11.74 1.87
N LYS A 108 -14.28 -11.02 2.49
CA LYS A 108 -15.63 -11.52 2.80
C LYS A 108 -16.64 -11.23 1.68
N ASP A 109 -16.34 -10.27 0.82
CA ASP A 109 -17.08 -9.95 -0.42
C ASP A 109 -16.74 -10.93 -1.57
#